data_AF-A0A257H6Y1-F1
#
_entry.id   AF-A0A257H6Y1-F1
#
_cell.length_a   1.000
_cell.length_b   1.000
_cell.length_c   1.000
_cell.angle_alpha   90.00
_cell.angle_beta   90.00
_cell.angle_gamma   90.00
#
_symmetry.space_group_name_H-M   'P 1'
#
loop_
_entity.id
_entity.type
_entity.pdbx_description
1 polymer ?
#
loop_
_entity_poly.entity_id
_entity_poly.type
_entity_poly.pdbx_seq_one_letter_code
_entity_poly.pdbx_strand_id
1 'polypeptide(L)' 'MNQPVPHAELIAVFKRAEAEAAHKFGLIKLAANKGPKAIAAAVETADKAAKRRDSYAKKLSALGVVLKD' A
#
# COMPACT_ATOMS: atom_id res chain seq x y z
N MET A 1 28.61 -11.18 7.68
CA MET A 1 27.59 -10.15 7.46
C MET A 1 26.49 -10.75 6.60
N ASN A 2 25.30 -10.95 7.15
CA ASN A 2 24.17 -11.52 6.41
C ASN A 2 23.47 -10.37 5.67
N GLN A 3 23.85 -10.09 4.43
CA GLN A 3 23.15 -9.09 3.63
C GLN A 3 21.69 -9.54 3.50
N PRO A 4 20.71 -8.69 3.83
CA PRO A 4 19.32 -9.01 3.56
C PRO A 4 19.21 -9.34 2.08
N VAL A 5 18.65 -10.50 1.75
CA VAL A 5 18.35 -10.82 0.36
C VAL A 5 17.48 -9.66 -0.16
N PRO A 6 17.87 -8.93 -1.21
CA PRO A 6 17.18 -7.69 -1.62
C PRO A 6 15.67 -7.90 -1.88
N HIS A 7 15.28 -9.14 -2.15
CA HIS A 7 13.88 -9.57 -2.23
C HIS A 7 13.13 -9.52 -0.89
N ALA A 8 13.75 -9.94 0.22
CA ALA A 8 13.11 -9.98 1.54
C ALA A 8 12.75 -8.57 2.04
N GLU A 9 13.63 -7.59 1.85
CA GLU A 9 13.34 -6.19 2.19
C GLU A 9 12.23 -5.61 1.31
N LEU A 10 12.27 -5.86 0.00
CA LEU A 10 11.23 -5.39 -0.91
C LEU A 10 9.86 -6.00 -0.59
N ILE A 11 9.81 -7.27 -0.20
CA ILE A 11 8.59 -7.95 0.26
C ILE A 11 8.08 -7.31 1.56
N ALA A 12 8.96 -7.03 2.52
CA ALA A 12 8.57 -6.37 3.77
C ALA A 12 8.01 -4.96 3.52
N VAL A 13 8.63 -4.20 2.61
CA VAL A 13 8.15 -2.88 2.19
C VAL A 13 6.79 -2.98 1.49
N PHE A 14 6.60 -3.97 0.61
CA PHE A 14 5.31 -4.22 -0.02
C PHE A 14 4.22 -4.50 1.02
N LYS A 15 4.44 -5.43 1.95
CA LYS A 15 3.47 -5.77 3.01
C LYS A 15 3.10 -4.57 3.87
N ARG A 16 4.08 -3.71 4.19
CA ARG A 16 3.82 -2.46 4.90
C ARG A 16 2.98 -1.49 4.06
N ALA A 17 3.25 -1.37 2.77
CA ALA A 17 2.48 -0.52 1.87
C ALA A 17 1.04 -1.03 1.68
N GLU A 18 0.85 -2.35 1.66
CA GLU A 18 -0.46 -2.99 1.64
C GLU A 18 -1.26 -2.71 2.91
N ALA A 19 -0.66 -2.90 4.09
CA ALA A 19 -1.30 -2.58 5.36
C ALA A 19 -1.66 -1.09 5.47
N GLU A 20 -0.78 -0.19 4.98
CA GLU A 20 -1.08 1.24 4.94
C GLU A 20 -2.24 1.57 4.00
N ALA A 21 -2.29 0.95 2.81
CA ALA A 21 -3.39 1.14 1.88
C ALA A 21 -4.71 0.68 2.51
N ALA A 22 -4.75 -0.53 3.10
CA ALA A 22 -5.92 -1.05 3.79
C ALA A 22 -6.39 -0.13 4.93
N HIS A 23 -5.46 0.37 5.75
CA HIS A 23 -5.77 1.31 6.82
C HIS A 23 -6.38 2.61 6.28
N LYS A 24 -5.79 3.20 5.23
CA LYS A 24 -6.29 4.44 4.61
C LYS A 24 -7.65 4.27 3.94
N PHE A 25 -7.92 3.12 3.33
CA PHE A 25 -9.26 2.77 2.87
C PHE A 25 -10.27 2.70 4.03
N GLY A 26 -9.86 2.15 5.17
CA GLY A 26 -10.67 2.16 6.39
C GLY A 26 -11.03 3.57 6.88
N LEU A 27 -10.10 4.53 6.75
CA LEU A 27 -10.32 5.93 7.14
C LEU A 27 -11.42 6.63 6.32
N ILE A 28 -11.74 6.15 5.12
CA ILE A 28 -12.83 6.71 4.31
C ILE A 28 -14.17 6.57 5.04
N LYS A 29 -14.41 5.42 5.69
CA LYS A 29 -15.63 5.20 6.50
C LYS A 29 -15.71 6.17 7.68
N LEU A 30 -14.57 6.45 8.32
CA LEU A 30 -14.48 7.44 9.41
C LEU A 30 -14.68 8.88 8.91
N ALA A 31 -14.22 9.17 7.70
CA ALA A 31 -14.39 10.48 7.08
C ALA A 31 -15.85 10.76 6.67
N ALA A 32 -16.71 9.73 6.57
CA ALA A 32 -18.13 9.91 6.27
C ALA A 32 -18.84 10.84 7.27
N ASN A 33 -18.47 10.78 8.55
CA ASN A 33 -19.03 11.64 9.60
C ASN A 33 -18.57 13.11 9.50
N LYS A 34 -17.60 13.43 8.64
CA LYS A 34 -17.01 14.77 8.48
C LYS A 34 -17.45 15.47 7.18
N GLY A 35 -18.27 14.82 6.37
CA GLY A 35 -18.83 15.37 5.14
C GLY A 35 -17.99 15.13 3.87
N PRO A 36 -18.51 15.54 2.69
CA PRO A 36 -18.02 15.10 1.38
C PRO A 36 -16.57 15.52 1.07
N LYS A 37 -16.14 16.70 1.54
CA LYS A 37 -14.75 17.16 1.37
C LYS A 37 -13.75 16.25 2.10
N ALA A 38 -14.10 15.80 3.30
CA ALA A 38 -13.25 14.90 4.08
C ALA A 38 -13.18 13.50 3.43
N ILE A 39 -14.30 13.03 2.87
CA ILE A 39 -14.35 11.78 2.10
C ILE A 39 -13.43 11.88 0.89
N ALA A 40 -13.52 12.95 0.09
CA ALA A 40 -12.68 13.14 -1.09
C ALA A 40 -11.18 13.15 -0.73
N ALA A 41 -10.79 13.85 0.34
CA ALA A 41 -9.41 13.86 0.81
C ALA A 41 -8.93 12.48 1.30
N ALA A 42 -9.79 11.73 1.99
CA ALA A 42 -9.48 10.37 2.43
C ALA A 42 -9.33 9.41 1.24
N VAL A 43 -10.18 9.54 0.23
CA VAL A 43 -10.11 8.77 -1.03
C VAL A 43 -8.81 9.07 -1.77
N GLU A 44 -8.43 10.33 -1.95
CA GLU A 44 -7.17 10.69 -2.62
C GLU A 44 -5.95 10.13 -1.85
N THR A 45 -6.00 10.16 -0.53
CA THR A 45 -4.94 9.61 0.32
C THR A 45 -4.84 8.08 0.21
N ALA A 46 -5.98 7.39 0.13
CA ALA A 46 -6.05 5.95 -0.08
C ALA A 46 -5.55 5.55 -1.47
N ASP A 47 -5.95 6.29 -2.52
CA ASP A 47 -5.48 6.10 -3.90
C ASP A 47 -3.96 6.24 -4.02
N LYS A 48 -3.38 7.29 -3.42
CA LYS A 48 -1.91 7.47 -3.38
C LYS A 48 -1.21 6.30 -2.70
N ALA A 49 -1.79 5.75 -1.62
CA ALA A 49 -1.23 4.59 -0.95
C ALA A 49 -1.35 3.30 -1.77
N ALA A 50 -2.48 3.11 -2.45
CA ALA A 50 -2.68 1.99 -3.37
C ALA A 50 -1.66 2.03 -4.52
N LYS A 51 -1.47 3.19 -5.17
CA LYS A 51 -0.42 3.38 -6.20
C LYS A 51 0.98 3.05 -5.70
N ARG A 52 1.28 3.37 -4.42
CA ARG A 52 2.57 3.03 -3.81
C ARG A 52 2.72 1.52 -3.62
N ARG A 53 1.68 0.83 -3.14
CA ARG A 53 1.63 -0.65 -3.07
C ARG A 53 1.85 -1.26 -4.45
N ASP A 54 1.14 -0.78 -5.47
CA ASP A 54 1.19 -1.32 -6.83
C ASP A 54 2.57 -1.10 -7.49
N SER A 55 3.25 0.01 -7.18
CA SER A 55 4.63 0.24 -7.61
C SER A 55 5.59 -0.81 -7.03
N TYR A 56 5.43 -1.16 -5.75
CA TYR A 56 6.22 -2.25 -5.15
C TYR A 56 5.83 -3.62 -5.70
N ALA A 57 4.54 -3.87 -5.94
CA ALA A 57 4.07 -5.09 -6.59
C ALA A 57 4.73 -5.27 -7.97
N LYS A 58 4.77 -4.22 -8.78
CA LYS A 58 5.42 -4.23 -10.10
C LYS A 58 6.91 -4.53 -10.00
N LYS A 59 7.60 -3.95 -9.00
CA LYS A 59 9.02 -4.26 -8.74
C LYS A 59 9.22 -5.73 -8.37
N LEU A 60 8.33 -6.31 -7.57
CA LEU A 60 8.38 -7.72 -7.19
C LEU A 60 8.10 -8.64 -8.39
N SER A 61 7.09 -8.31 -9.20
CA SER A 61 6.79 -9.04 -10.43
C SER A 61 7.94 -9.03 -11.44
N ALA A 62 8.63 -7.89 -11.59
CA ALA A 62 9.82 -7.79 -12.44
C ALA A 62 10.99 -8.67 -11.96
N LEU A 63 11.02 -9.01 -10.67
CA LEU A 63 11.99 -9.93 -10.07
C LEU A 63 11.52 -11.39 -10.08
N GLY A 64 10.39 -11.69 -10.75
CA GLY A 64 9.79 -13.03 -10.77
C GLY A 64 9.13 -13.45 -9.44
N VAL A 65 9.02 -12.53 -8.49
CA VAL A 65 8.33 -12.78 -7.21
C VAL A 65 6.84 -12.60 -7.42
N VAL A 66 6.13 -13.70 -7.60
CA VAL A 66 4.67 -13.72 -7.57
C VAL A 66 4.25 -13.78 -6.11
N LEU A 67 3.85 -12.63 -5.56
CA LEU A 67 3.15 -12.59 -4.29
C LEU A 67 1.76 -13.18 -4.53
N LYS A 68 1.53 -14.37 -3.98
CA LYS A 68 0.20 -14.98 -3.95
C LYS A 68 -0.63 -14.18 -2.95
N ASP A 69 -1.76 -13.69 -3.43
CA ASP A 69 -2.82 -13.04 -2.64
C ASP A 69 -3.18 -13.87 -1.40
#